data_AF-A0A069EW62-F1
#
_entry.id   AF-A0A069EW62-F1
#
_cell.length_a   1.000
_cell.length_b   1.000
_cell.length_c   1.000
_cell.angle_alpha   90.00
_cell.angle_beta   90.00
_cell.angle_gamma   90.00
#
_symmetry.space_group_name_H-M   'P 1'
#
loop_
_entity.id
_entity.type
_entity.pdbx_description
1 polymer ?
#
loop_
_entity_poly.entity_id
_entity_poly.type
_entity_poly.pdbx_seq_one_letter_code
_entity_poly.pdbx_strand_id
1 'polypeptide(L)'
;MNEFSVMVMAVVFVGTLLFTSRPCYRLILRSIAKREAARLNVSLQDVSFSFDQMVYFIALPTTIPTARDASIDELVIEPYYESYFFPEVNGVQVSIRTGHETIPVAYLPLHDFSLPLLDRYLETRIIDERTNRIIRAHMILHERTAQAIREEVYQQLHEDRAAQ
;
A
#
# COMPACT_ATOMS: atom_id res chain seq x y z
N MET A 1 -5.21 8.66 44.79
CA MET A 1 -4.71 8.01 43.56
C MET A 1 -3.20 8.12 43.58
N ASN A 2 -2.47 6.99 43.62
CA ASN A 2 -1.01 7.02 43.60
C ASN A 2 -0.50 7.45 42.21
N GLU A 3 0.60 8.18 42.18
CA GLU A 3 1.31 8.61 40.96
C GLU A 3 1.57 7.44 40.01
N PHE A 4 1.89 6.26 40.56
CA PHE A 4 2.05 5.02 39.81
C PHE A 4 0.79 4.61 39.02
N SER A 5 -0.41 4.77 39.60
CA SER A 5 -1.67 4.44 38.91
C SER A 5 -1.95 5.38 37.75
N VAL A 6 -1.54 6.65 37.88
CA VAL A 6 -1.68 7.64 36.80
C VAL A 6 -0.73 7.32 35.66
N MET A 7 0.53 6.95 35.98
CA MET A 7 1.51 6.52 34.99
C MET A 7 1.05 5.28 34.21
N VAL A 8 0.53 4.26 34.90
CA VAL A 8 0.01 3.04 34.25
C VAL A 8 -1.18 3.36 33.35
N MET A 9 -2.13 4.20 33.79
CA MET A 9 -3.25 4.63 32.94
C MET A 9 -2.77 5.35 31.68
N ALA A 10 -1.76 6.23 31.80
CA ALA A 10 -1.21 6.94 30.65
C ALA A 10 -0.59 5.99 29.62
N VAL A 11 0.17 4.98 30.07
CA VAL A 11 0.76 3.97 29.18
C VAL A 11 -0.32 3.14 28.49
N VAL A 12 -1.34 2.69 29.22
CA VAL A 12 -2.46 1.93 28.64
C VAL A 12 -3.23 2.78 27.63
N PHE A 13 -3.45 4.05 27.93
CA PHE A 13 -4.13 4.99 27.04
C PHE A 13 -3.35 5.19 25.72
N VAL A 14 -2.06 5.49 25.80
CA VAL A 14 -1.19 5.66 24.63
C VAL A 14 -1.09 4.36 23.83
N GLY A 15 -0.94 3.22 24.52
CA GLY A 15 -0.93 1.90 23.88
C GLY A 15 -2.22 1.66 23.10
N THR A 16 -3.38 1.91 23.71
CA THR A 16 -4.69 1.72 23.07
C THR A 16 -4.83 2.60 21.81
N LEU A 17 -4.38 3.86 21.88
CA LEU A 17 -4.38 4.75 20.71
C LEU A 17 -3.51 4.21 19.57
N LEU A 18 -2.30 3.74 19.88
CA LEU A 18 -1.37 3.19 18.88
C LEU A 18 -1.90 1.91 18.23
N PHE A 19 -2.52 1.01 19.01
CA PHE A 19 -3.09 -0.22 18.46
C PHE A 19 -4.36 0.01 17.64
N THR A 20 -5.15 1.03 17.99
CA THR A 20 -6.45 1.29 17.35
C THR A 20 -6.36 2.24 16.15
N SER A 21 -5.30 3.06 16.05
CA SER A 21 -5.17 4.10 15.01
C SER A 21 -5.24 3.53 13.59
N ARG A 22 -4.41 2.53 13.28
CA ARG A 22 -4.31 1.89 11.95
C ARG A 22 -5.60 1.17 11.52
N PRO A 23 -6.21 0.28 12.33
CA PRO A 23 -7.45 -0.38 11.93
C PRO A 23 -8.59 0.62 11.77
N CYS A 24 -8.70 1.60 12.67
CA CYS A 24 -9.71 2.66 12.56
C CYS A 24 -9.53 3.47 11.26
N TYR A 25 -8.29 3.86 10.93
CA TYR A 25 -7.98 4.54 9.67
C TYR A 25 -8.40 3.73 8.45
N ARG A 26 -8.08 2.43 8.40
CA ARG A 26 -8.50 1.57 7.27
C ARG A 26 -10.02 1.50 7.12
N LEU A 27 -10.76 1.42 8.23
CA LEU A 27 -12.22 1.40 8.22
C LEU A 27 -12.82 2.73 7.74
N ILE A 28 -12.28 3.85 8.23
CA ILE A 28 -12.69 5.20 7.79
C ILE A 28 -12.40 5.36 6.30
N LEU A 29 -11.19 5.01 5.87
CA LEU A 29 -10.76 5.11 4.48
C LEU A 29 -11.67 4.30 3.55
N ARG A 30 -11.97 3.06 3.91
CA ARG A 30 -12.92 2.19 3.18
C ARG A 30 -14.31 2.82 3.08
N SER A 31 -14.80 3.40 4.18
CA SER A 31 -16.14 3.98 4.23
C SER A 31 -16.25 5.23 3.35
N ILE A 32 -15.26 6.13 3.43
CA ILE A 32 -15.22 7.34 2.61
C ILE A 32 -15.02 6.97 1.14
N ALA A 33 -14.06 6.11 0.82
CA ALA A 33 -13.81 5.69 -0.56
C ALA A 33 -15.06 5.06 -1.21
N LYS A 34 -15.77 4.19 -0.49
CA LYS A 34 -17.05 3.62 -0.98
C LYS A 34 -18.11 4.68 -1.20
N ARG A 35 -18.23 5.65 -0.29
CA ARG A 35 -19.23 6.72 -0.41
C ARG A 35 -18.97 7.60 -1.62
N GLU A 36 -17.72 8.02 -1.81
CA GLU A 36 -17.35 8.87 -2.94
C GLU A 36 -17.42 8.08 -4.26
N ALA A 37 -17.02 6.81 -4.28
CA ALA A 37 -17.19 5.96 -5.46
C ALA A 37 -18.66 5.76 -5.85
N ALA A 38 -19.55 5.55 -4.87
CA ALA A 38 -20.98 5.46 -5.11
C ALA A 38 -21.57 6.75 -5.69
N ARG A 39 -21.10 7.92 -5.23
CA ARG A 39 -21.50 9.23 -5.79
C ARG A 39 -21.09 9.39 -7.26
N LEU A 40 -19.95 8.80 -7.63
CA LEU A 40 -19.41 8.84 -8.98
C LEU A 40 -20.00 7.75 -9.89
N ASN A 41 -20.89 6.88 -9.37
CA ASN A 41 -21.36 5.66 -10.04
C ASN A 41 -20.21 4.76 -10.52
N VAL A 42 -19.09 4.77 -9.79
CA VAL A 42 -17.92 3.96 -10.08
C VAL A 42 -17.90 2.78 -9.13
N SER A 43 -17.80 1.58 -9.70
CA SER A 43 -17.42 0.40 -8.94
C SER A 43 -15.91 0.43 -8.72
N LEU A 44 -15.48 0.56 -7.47
CA LEU A 44 -14.05 0.49 -7.11
C LEU A 44 -13.40 -0.83 -7.56
N GLN A 45 -14.20 -1.88 -7.78
CA GLN A 45 -13.73 -3.16 -8.27
C GLN A 45 -13.49 -3.17 -9.78
N ASP A 46 -13.96 -2.19 -10.54
CA ASP A 46 -13.81 -2.17 -12.00
C ASP A 46 -12.82 -1.08 -12.46
N VAL A 47 -12.22 -0.37 -11.52
CA VAL A 47 -11.19 0.63 -11.81
C VAL A 47 -9.89 -0.08 -12.21
N SER A 48 -9.45 0.15 -13.44
CA SER A 48 -8.13 -0.25 -13.92
C SER A 48 -7.04 0.51 -13.17
N PHE A 49 -5.92 -0.15 -12.91
CA PHE A 49 -4.74 0.43 -12.29
C PHE A 49 -3.48 0.07 -13.08
N SER A 50 -2.45 0.91 -12.98
CA SER A 50 -1.12 0.66 -13.54
C SER A 50 -0.03 0.81 -12.48
N PHE A 51 1.09 0.12 -12.68
CA PHE A 51 2.26 0.12 -11.81
C PHE A 51 3.54 0.66 -12.48
N ASP A 52 3.40 1.34 -13.63
CA ASP A 52 4.52 1.80 -14.47
C ASP A 52 5.57 2.64 -13.72
N GLN A 53 5.15 3.33 -12.66
CA GLN A 53 5.99 4.23 -11.87
C GLN A 53 6.52 3.60 -10.57
N MET A 54 6.51 2.27 -10.48
CA MET A 54 7.09 1.57 -9.35
C MET A 54 8.61 1.70 -9.33
N VAL A 55 9.17 2.04 -8.16
CA VAL A 55 10.61 2.24 -7.96
C VAL A 55 11.24 0.95 -7.46
N TYR A 56 12.14 0.37 -8.24
CA TYR A 56 12.91 -0.81 -7.86
C TYR A 56 14.22 -0.42 -7.17
N PHE A 57 14.49 -1.02 -6.02
CA PHE A 57 15.73 -0.80 -5.25
C PHE A 57 16.86 -1.73 -5.67
N ILE A 58 16.54 -2.79 -6.40
CA ILE A 58 17.51 -3.72 -6.97
C ILE A 58 17.54 -3.55 -8.48
N ALA A 59 18.72 -3.71 -9.08
CA ALA A 59 18.84 -3.75 -10.52
C ALA A 59 18.06 -4.96 -11.05
N LEU A 60 17.25 -4.72 -12.09
CA LEU A 60 16.56 -5.76 -12.84
C LEU A 60 17.33 -5.99 -14.15
N PRO A 61 17.66 -7.25 -14.51
CA PRO A 61 17.51 -8.48 -13.72
C PRO A 61 18.45 -8.52 -12.51
N THR A 62 18.01 -9.16 -11.42
CA THR A 62 18.80 -9.19 -10.17
C THR A 62 19.88 -10.28 -10.19
N THR A 63 21.09 -9.90 -9.78
CA THR A 63 22.21 -10.84 -9.56
C THR A 63 22.20 -11.41 -8.15
N ILE A 64 21.34 -10.92 -7.25
CA ILE A 64 21.23 -11.37 -5.86
C ILE A 64 20.49 -12.71 -5.85
N PRO A 65 21.13 -13.83 -5.45
CA PRO A 65 20.52 -15.15 -5.47
C PRO A 65 19.22 -15.21 -4.67
N THR A 66 19.20 -14.54 -3.52
CA THR A 66 18.05 -14.44 -2.63
C THR A 66 16.83 -13.78 -3.26
N ALA A 67 17.04 -12.82 -4.17
CA ALA A 67 15.95 -12.15 -4.87
C ALA A 67 15.55 -12.87 -6.16
N ARG A 68 16.54 -13.52 -6.81
CA ARG A 68 16.35 -14.24 -8.08
C ARG A 68 15.62 -15.58 -7.92
N ASP A 69 15.89 -16.28 -6.82
CA ASP A 69 15.33 -17.61 -6.57
C ASP A 69 14.14 -17.56 -5.60
N ALA A 70 13.66 -16.35 -5.28
CA ALA A 70 12.51 -16.13 -4.42
C ALA A 70 11.22 -16.64 -5.08
N SER A 71 10.43 -17.36 -4.30
CA SER A 71 9.08 -17.75 -4.68
C SER A 71 8.12 -16.56 -4.57
N ILE A 72 7.00 -16.64 -5.30
CA ILE A 72 5.96 -15.60 -5.23
C ILE A 72 5.43 -15.43 -3.79
N ASP A 73 5.38 -16.50 -3.01
CA ASP A 73 4.89 -16.48 -1.62
C ASP A 73 5.86 -15.78 -0.65
N GLU A 74 7.14 -15.68 -1.01
CA GLU A 74 8.14 -14.93 -0.24
C GLU A 74 8.05 -13.41 -0.48
N LEU A 75 7.27 -12.96 -1.48
CA LEU A 75 6.99 -11.54 -1.71
C LEU A 75 5.89 -11.03 -0.77
N VAL A 76 6.34 -10.25 0.20
CA VAL A 76 5.48 -9.58 1.19
C VAL A 76 5.24 -8.14 0.75
N ILE A 77 3.97 -7.75 0.82
CA ILE A 77 3.49 -6.44 0.41
C ILE A 77 2.98 -5.73 1.64
N GLU A 78 3.69 -4.69 2.05
CA GLU A 78 3.40 -3.97 3.27
C GLU A 78 3.08 -2.49 2.97
N PRO A 79 2.00 -1.95 3.56
CA PRO A 79 1.70 -0.54 3.43
C PRO A 79 2.69 0.31 4.19
N TYR A 80 3.20 1.34 3.52
CA TYR A 80 4.11 2.31 4.11
C TYR A 80 3.31 3.48 4.70
N TYR A 81 3.41 3.67 6.01
CA TYR A 81 2.74 4.74 6.75
C TYR A 81 3.73 5.83 7.14
N GLU A 82 3.39 7.11 6.95
CA GLU A 82 4.25 8.23 7.40
C GLU A 82 4.33 8.35 8.93
N SER A 83 3.26 7.96 9.62
CA SER A 83 3.05 8.29 11.03
C SER A 83 2.41 7.14 11.79
N TYR A 84 2.78 7.01 13.06
CA TYR A 84 2.22 5.98 13.96
C TYR A 84 0.89 6.41 14.60
N PHE A 85 0.73 7.69 14.92
CA PHE A 85 -0.46 8.24 15.59
C PHE A 85 -1.54 8.68 14.60
N PHE A 86 -1.12 9.28 13.48
CA PHE A 86 -2.00 9.71 12.38
C PHE A 86 -1.58 8.93 11.14
N PRO A 87 -1.94 7.64 11.05
CA PRO A 87 -1.48 6.80 9.96
C PRO A 87 -2.03 7.33 8.64
N GLU A 88 -1.13 7.76 7.77
CA GLU A 88 -1.44 8.08 6.38
C GLU A 88 -0.64 7.15 5.48
N VAL A 89 -1.34 6.47 4.58
CA VAL A 89 -0.70 5.58 3.61
C VAL A 89 -0.02 6.46 2.56
N ASN A 90 1.27 6.21 2.36
CA ASN A 90 2.07 6.92 1.38
C ASN A 90 2.47 6.07 0.19
N GLY A 91 2.25 4.78 0.28
CA GLY A 91 2.63 3.83 -0.74
C GLY A 91 2.61 2.42 -0.19
N VAL A 92 3.16 1.52 -0.98
CA VAL A 92 3.30 0.12 -0.66
C VAL A 92 4.73 -0.30 -0.96
N GLN A 93 5.35 -0.98 -0.01
CA GLN A 93 6.67 -1.56 -0.16
C GLN A 93 6.52 -3.06 -0.43
N VAL A 94 7.28 -3.53 -1.41
CA VAL A 94 7.41 -4.95 -1.73
C VAL A 94 8.76 -5.42 -1.25
N SER A 95 8.77 -6.44 -0.41
CA SER A 95 9.98 -7.02 0.16
C SER A 95 9.97 -8.53 0.01
N ILE A 96 11.15 -9.12 -0.16
CA ILE A 96 11.32 -10.57 -0.14
C ILE A 96 11.68 -10.99 1.28
N ARG A 97 10.93 -11.96 1.81
CA ARG A 97 11.18 -12.54 3.13
C ARG A 97 11.77 -13.94 2.97
N THR A 98 13.08 -14.06 3.13
CA THR A 98 13.78 -15.35 3.10
C THR A 98 14.33 -15.65 4.50
N GLY A 99 13.67 -16.57 5.21
CA GLY A 99 14.05 -16.90 6.59
C GLY A 99 13.91 -15.71 7.54
N HIS A 100 15.04 -15.20 8.04
CA HIS A 100 15.10 -14.07 8.99
C HIS A 100 15.38 -12.71 8.34
N GLU A 101 15.70 -12.68 7.05
CA GLU A 101 16.03 -11.45 6.34
C GLU A 101 14.83 -10.95 5.54
N THR A 102 14.63 -9.63 5.54
CA THR A 102 13.62 -8.95 4.73
C THR A 102 14.34 -7.95 3.85
N ILE A 103 14.33 -8.21 2.54
CA ILE A 103 15.05 -7.41 1.56
C ILE A 103 14.02 -6.56 0.81
N PRO A 104 14.09 -5.22 0.89
CA PRO A 104 13.22 -4.36 0.10
C PRO A 104 13.57 -4.48 -1.38
N VAL A 105 12.59 -4.78 -2.21
CA VAL A 105 12.76 -4.96 -3.66
C VAL A 105 12.22 -3.77 -4.43
N ALA A 106 11.02 -3.34 -4.08
CA ALA A 106 10.35 -2.27 -4.79
C ALA A 106 9.49 -1.43 -3.84
N TYR A 107 9.17 -0.22 -4.28
CA TYR A 107 8.28 0.70 -3.62
C TYR A 107 7.37 1.36 -4.66
N LEU A 108 6.06 1.34 -4.40
CA LEU A 108 5.06 2.06 -5.18
C LEU A 108 4.54 3.23 -4.35
N PRO A 109 4.96 4.47 -4.65
CA PRO A 109 4.41 5.66 -4.02
C PRO A 109 2.92 5.83 -4.38
N LEU A 110 2.14 6.35 -3.44
CA LEU A 110 0.71 6.58 -3.62
C LEU A 110 0.40 7.61 -4.73
N HIS A 111 1.25 8.62 -4.86
CA HIS A 111 1.10 9.66 -5.89
C HIS A 111 1.37 9.12 -7.30
N ASP A 112 2.21 8.10 -7.40
CA ASP A 112 2.58 7.41 -8.64
C ASP A 112 1.64 6.24 -8.97
N PHE A 113 0.76 5.88 -8.04
CA PHE A 113 -0.27 4.86 -8.27
C PHE A 113 -1.37 5.38 -9.19
N SER A 114 -1.27 5.09 -10.49
CA SER A 114 -2.21 5.58 -11.50
C SER A 114 -3.53 4.84 -11.46
N LEU A 115 -4.61 5.63 -11.47
CA LEU A 115 -5.99 5.18 -11.62
C LEU A 115 -6.61 6.04 -12.73
N PRO A 116 -6.47 5.65 -14.02
CA PRO A 116 -6.77 6.53 -15.15
C PRO A 116 -8.16 7.16 -15.14
N LEU A 117 -9.15 6.43 -14.62
CA LEU A 117 -10.51 6.94 -14.46
C LEU A 117 -10.59 8.09 -13.44
N LEU A 118 -9.90 7.96 -12.30
CA LEU A 118 -9.84 9.00 -11.27
C LEU A 118 -8.97 10.18 -11.71
N ASP A 119 -7.93 9.92 -12.48
CA ASP A 119 -7.06 10.97 -13.04
C ASP A 119 -7.89 11.90 -13.94
N ARG A 120 -8.73 11.33 -14.81
CA ARG A 120 -9.71 12.10 -15.60
C ARG A 120 -10.69 12.88 -14.75
N TYR A 121 -11.17 12.31 -13.65
CA TYR A 121 -12.11 12.99 -12.75
C TYR A 121 -11.46 14.14 -11.98
N LEU A 122 -10.18 14.02 -11.65
CA LEU A 122 -9.40 15.10 -11.05
C LEU A 122 -9.17 16.24 -12.05
N GLU A 123 -8.75 15.90 -13.28
CA GLU A 123 -8.54 16.87 -14.37
C GLU A 123 -9.81 17.65 -14.71
N THR A 124 -10.95 16.95 -14.74
CA THR A 124 -12.28 17.55 -15.00
C THR A 124 -12.91 18.19 -13.76
N ARG A 125 -12.21 18.20 -12.62
CA ARG A 125 -12.66 18.76 -11.32
C ARG A 125 -13.97 18.15 -10.80
N ILE A 126 -14.29 16.92 -11.21
CA ILE A 126 -15.39 16.14 -10.64
C ILE A 126 -15.07 15.75 -9.20
N ILE A 127 -13.79 15.48 -8.92
CA ILE A 127 -13.25 15.23 -7.58
C ILE A 127 -12.12 16.22 -7.26
N ASP A 128 -11.89 16.45 -5.97
CA ASP A 128 -10.73 17.18 -5.48
C ASP A 128 -9.54 16.25 -5.19
N GLU A 129 -8.35 16.83 -4.97
CA GLU A 129 -7.14 16.08 -4.66
C GLU A 129 -7.30 15.20 -3.42
N ARG A 130 -8.04 15.68 -2.41
CA ARG A 130 -8.29 14.95 -1.18
C ARG A 130 -9.09 13.66 -1.45
N THR A 131 -10.16 13.76 -2.23
CA THR A 131 -10.98 12.60 -2.62
C THR A 131 -10.18 11.63 -3.48
N ASN A 132 -9.41 12.14 -4.44
CA ASN A 132 -8.51 11.31 -5.25
C ASN A 132 -7.52 10.53 -4.37
N ARG A 133 -6.83 11.21 -3.43
CA ARG A 133 -5.88 10.58 -2.50
C ARG A 133 -6.54 9.51 -1.63
N ILE A 134 -7.74 9.77 -1.11
CA ILE A 134 -8.48 8.81 -0.28
C ILE A 134 -8.82 7.55 -1.08
N ILE A 135 -9.31 7.69 -2.32
CA ILE A 135 -9.68 6.55 -3.14
C ILE A 135 -8.42 5.76 -3.55
N ARG A 136 -7.35 6.44 -3.98
CA ARG A 136 -6.05 5.81 -4.26
C ARG A 136 -5.52 5.05 -3.05
N ALA A 137 -5.57 5.64 -1.85
CA ALA A 137 -5.08 5.01 -0.64
C ALA A 137 -5.93 3.78 -0.27
N HIS A 138 -7.24 3.80 -0.53
CA HIS A 138 -8.07 2.62 -0.35
C HIS A 138 -7.72 1.51 -1.36
N MET A 139 -7.54 1.89 -2.62
CA MET A 139 -7.27 0.97 -3.72
C MET A 139 -5.89 0.32 -3.61
N ILE A 140 -4.84 1.07 -3.24
CA ILE A 140 -3.48 0.52 -3.08
C ILE A 140 -3.40 -0.50 -1.93
N LEU A 141 -4.28 -0.37 -0.93
CA LEU A 141 -4.41 -1.32 0.19
C LEU A 141 -5.32 -2.50 -0.10
N HIS A 142 -6.04 -2.49 -1.22
CA HIS A 142 -7.00 -3.53 -1.54
C HIS A 142 -6.28 -4.84 -1.88
N GLU A 143 -6.80 -5.98 -1.42
CA GLU A 143 -6.16 -7.30 -1.59
C GLU A 143 -5.89 -7.63 -3.06
N ARG A 144 -6.84 -7.30 -3.95
CA ARG A 144 -6.66 -7.42 -5.41
C ARG A 144 -5.43 -6.65 -5.92
N THR A 145 -5.25 -5.41 -5.48
CA THR A 145 -4.13 -4.58 -5.92
C THR A 145 -2.82 -5.13 -5.37
N ALA A 146 -2.82 -5.56 -4.11
CA ALA A 146 -1.65 -6.22 -3.52
C ALA A 146 -1.29 -7.48 -4.32
N GLN A 147 -2.26 -8.33 -4.67
CA GLN A 147 -1.98 -9.52 -5.50
C GLN A 147 -1.40 -9.13 -6.87
N ALA A 148 -1.97 -8.14 -7.55
CA ALA A 148 -1.46 -7.70 -8.83
C ALA A 148 -0.04 -7.08 -8.75
N ILE A 149 0.26 -6.31 -7.70
CA ILE A 149 1.63 -5.82 -7.44
C ILE A 149 2.60 -6.99 -7.23
N ARG A 150 2.16 -8.03 -6.51
CA ARG A 150 2.99 -9.22 -6.28
C ARG A 150 3.35 -9.91 -7.59
N GLU A 151 2.35 -10.11 -8.44
CA GLU A 151 2.48 -10.76 -9.74
C GLU A 151 3.40 -9.94 -10.65
N GLU A 152 3.20 -8.62 -10.73
CA GLU A 152 4.03 -7.71 -11.52
C GLU A 152 5.50 -7.76 -11.07
N VAL A 153 5.77 -7.59 -9.76
CA VAL A 153 7.15 -7.65 -9.24
C VAL A 153 7.76 -9.03 -9.47
N TYR A 154 6.99 -10.10 -9.27
CA TYR A 154 7.48 -11.45 -9.51
C TYR A 154 7.88 -11.65 -10.98
N GLN A 155 7.03 -11.19 -11.91
CA GLN A 155 7.28 -11.27 -13.35
C GLN A 155 8.53 -10.46 -13.73
N GLN A 156 8.66 -9.21 -13.25
CA GLN A 156 9.81 -8.35 -13.51
C GLN A 156 11.12 -8.90 -12.94
N LEU A 157 11.07 -9.66 -11.84
CA LEU A 157 12.25 -10.36 -11.30
C LEU A 157 12.67 -11.58 -12.13
N HIS A 158 11.74 -12.20 -12.87
CA HIS A 158 11.93 -13.49 -13.53
C HIS A 158 11.84 -13.46 -15.06
N GLU A 159 11.45 -12.35 -15.69
CA GLU A 159 11.20 -12.25 -17.13
C GLU A 159 12.42 -12.62 -17.99
N ASP A 160 13.63 -12.46 -17.48
CA ASP A 160 14.86 -12.91 -18.14
C ASP A 160 14.97 -14.45 -18.31
N ARG A 161 14.18 -15.25 -17.59
CA ARG A 161 14.12 -16.71 -17.76
C ARG A 161 13.21 -17.17 -18.90
N ALA A 162 12.23 -16.37 -19.31
CA ALA A 162 11.27 -16.77 -20.35
C ALA A 162 11.78 -16.51 -21.78
N ALA A 163 12.84 -15.72 -21.93
CA ALA A 163 13.44 -15.34 -23.20
C ALA A 163 14.73 -16.12 -23.55
N GLN A 164 15.13 -17.11 -22.74
CA GLN A 164 16.27 -18.02 -22.97
C GLN A 164 15.80 -19.45 -23.18
#